data_AF-A0A3B9GF07-F1
#
_entry.id   AF-A0A3B9GF07-F1
#
_cell.length_a   1.000
_cell.length_b   1.000
_cell.length_c   1.000
_cell.angle_alpha   90.00
_cell.angle_beta   90.00
_cell.angle_gamma   90.00
#
_symmetry.space_group_name_H-M   'P 1'
#
loop_
_entity.id
_entity.type
_entity.pdbx_description
1 polymer ?
#
loop_
_entity_poly.entity_id
_entity_poly.type
_entity_poly.pdbx_seq_one_letter_code
_entity_poly.pdbx_strand_id
1 'polypeptide(L)'
;TAFSPVDLFSSLDTSGLKLGRTGSDALRVLVPLSDFSGIDAVAGIAGAPELGIAGLRHYGNALGVDYGLSAFRDGSRGGDGELVLGLDLKGDLELGISAEALARLPFDGLRLDGAQAVYSLMFGLDYSIGGRWFFDLEGLWNIRAGNAEAAGAFSQRAHGFASLSWKPDELNALDLRGFYASDGSTQVMMSAARDIAAGASLAAYAQYASLSSGESIAIGARLSVAY
;
A
#
# COMPACT_ATOMS: atom_id res chain seq x y z
N THR A 1 1.31 5.13 3.82
CA THR A 1 0.68 5.27 2.52
C THR A 1 -0.49 4.32 2.41
N ALA A 2 -1.59 4.73 1.78
CA ALA A 2 -2.77 3.90 1.54
C ALA A 2 -2.59 3.02 0.29
N PHE A 3 -1.92 3.54 -0.74
CA PHE A 3 -1.46 2.81 -1.89
C PHE A 3 0.03 2.48 -1.74
N SER A 4 0.42 1.24 -2.08
CA SER A 4 1.82 0.90 -2.27
C SER A 4 1.95 -0.19 -3.34
N PRO A 5 2.08 0.19 -4.63
CA PRO A 5 2.28 -0.78 -5.70
C PRO A 5 3.58 -1.61 -5.57
N VAL A 6 4.59 -1.14 -4.83
CA VAL A 6 5.86 -1.89 -4.67
C VAL A 6 5.83 -2.98 -3.60
N ASP A 7 4.81 -2.98 -2.74
CA ASP A 7 4.68 -3.93 -1.63
C ASP A 7 4.06 -5.26 -2.09
N LEU A 8 4.87 -6.12 -2.71
CA LEU A 8 4.43 -7.42 -3.25
C LEU A 8 4.12 -8.48 -2.18
N PHE A 9 4.69 -8.34 -0.99
CA PHE A 9 4.51 -9.30 0.11
C PHE A 9 3.45 -8.87 1.11
N SER A 10 2.98 -7.62 1.03
CA SER A 10 1.81 -7.15 1.77
C SER A 10 0.66 -6.90 0.81
N SER A 11 -0.05 -7.98 0.47
CA SER A 11 -1.40 -7.81 -0.07
C SER A 11 -2.27 -7.20 1.02
N LEU A 12 -2.81 -6.01 0.77
CA LEU A 12 -3.89 -5.47 1.59
C LEU A 12 -5.09 -6.40 1.43
N ASP A 13 -5.38 -7.20 2.45
CA ASP A 13 -6.58 -8.02 2.46
C ASP A 13 -7.79 -7.10 2.61
N THR A 14 -8.50 -6.86 1.51
CA THR A 14 -9.76 -6.12 1.48
C THR A 14 -10.97 -7.04 1.61
N SER A 15 -10.76 -8.36 1.76
CA SER A 15 -11.84 -9.32 1.96
C SER A 15 -12.34 -9.26 3.41
N GLY A 16 -13.24 -8.30 3.66
CA GLY A 16 -14.07 -8.28 4.86
C GLY A 16 -13.34 -7.99 6.18
N LEU A 17 -13.38 -6.72 6.59
CA LEU A 17 -13.32 -6.28 7.99
C LEU A 17 -12.01 -6.47 8.78
N LYS A 18 -10.88 -6.82 8.14
CA LYS A 18 -9.55 -6.69 8.77
C LYS A 18 -8.55 -6.02 7.83
N LEU A 19 -8.20 -4.77 8.14
CA LEU A 19 -6.93 -4.17 7.71
C LEU A 19 -5.80 -4.95 8.41
N GLY A 20 -5.39 -6.07 7.83
CA GLY A 20 -4.33 -6.95 8.33
C GLY A 20 -3.46 -7.43 7.17
N ARG A 21 -2.14 -7.30 7.33
CA ARG A 21 -1.15 -7.79 6.37
C ARG A 21 -1.02 -9.31 6.50
N THR A 22 -1.19 -10.05 5.43
CA THR A 22 -0.91 -11.50 5.39
C THR A 22 0.61 -11.69 5.26
N GLY A 23 1.29 -12.00 6.36
CA GLY A 23 2.72 -12.33 6.32
C GLY A 23 2.95 -13.59 5.49
N SER A 24 3.65 -13.46 4.36
CA SER A 24 3.89 -14.56 3.40
C SER A 24 5.39 -14.91 3.19
N ASP A 25 6.28 -14.31 3.99
CA ASP A 25 7.72 -14.51 3.88
C ASP A 25 8.15 -15.89 4.41
N ALA A 26 8.78 -16.71 3.56
CA ALA A 26 9.43 -17.97 3.95
C ALA A 26 10.79 -17.77 4.58
N LEU A 27 11.55 -16.86 3.97
CA LEU A 27 12.93 -16.58 4.27
C LEU A 27 13.19 -15.11 3.94
N ARG A 28 13.76 -14.42 4.92
CA ARG A 28 14.22 -13.05 4.77
C ARG A 28 15.65 -12.94 5.24
N VAL A 29 16.49 -12.34 4.41
CA VAL A 29 17.90 -12.08 4.71
C VAL A 29 18.14 -10.59 4.59
N LEU A 30 18.48 -9.96 5.71
CA LEU A 30 18.82 -8.55 5.78
C LEU A 30 20.34 -8.38 5.90
N VAL A 31 20.93 -7.65 4.97
CA VAL A 31 22.36 -7.29 4.97
C VAL A 31 22.46 -5.78 5.15
N PRO A 32 22.73 -5.28 6.37
CA PRO A 32 22.96 -3.87 6.58
C PRO A 32 24.26 -3.44 5.90
N LEU A 33 24.21 -2.36 5.13
CA LEU A 33 25.38 -1.77 4.48
C LEU A 33 25.86 -0.51 5.22
N SER A 34 24.94 0.17 5.91
CA SER A 34 25.20 1.29 6.81
C SER A 34 24.04 1.45 7.80
N ASP A 35 24.06 2.52 8.60
CA ASP A 35 22.95 2.88 9.49
C ASP A 35 21.66 3.25 8.74
N PHE A 36 21.78 3.68 7.48
CA PHE A 36 20.65 4.16 6.67
C PHE A 36 20.49 3.39 5.36
N SER A 37 21.23 2.30 5.13
CA SER A 37 21.13 1.52 3.90
C SER A 37 21.36 0.03 4.11
N GLY A 38 20.76 -0.77 3.24
CA GLY A 38 20.88 -2.22 3.31
C GLY A 38 20.30 -2.92 2.10
N ILE A 39 20.52 -4.23 2.06
CA ILE A 39 19.89 -5.14 1.11
C ILE A 39 18.96 -6.05 1.90
N ASP A 40 17.74 -6.19 1.41
CA ASP A 40 16.71 -7.07 1.93
C ASP A 40 16.33 -8.07 0.84
N ALA A 41 16.67 -9.35 1.04
CA ALA A 41 16.31 -10.43 0.14
C ALA A 41 15.17 -11.24 0.77
N VAL A 42 14.10 -11.44 0.01
CA VAL A 42 12.89 -12.12 0.48
C VAL A 42 12.52 -13.21 -0.53
N ALA A 43 12.09 -14.36 0.01
CA ALA A 43 11.42 -15.40 -0.76
C ALA A 43 10.18 -15.89 0.00
N GLY A 44 9.07 -16.10 -0.73
CA GLY A 44 7.82 -16.64 -0.21
C GLY A 44 7.74 -18.17 -0.32
N ILE A 45 6.85 -18.78 0.48
CA ILE A 45 6.56 -20.23 0.38
C ILE A 45 5.50 -20.42 -0.70
N ALA A 46 5.76 -21.30 -1.66
CA ALA A 46 4.78 -21.71 -2.66
C ALA A 46 4.71 -23.24 -2.77
N GLY A 47 3.57 -23.75 -3.25
CA GLY A 47 3.37 -25.19 -3.46
C GLY A 47 4.29 -25.78 -4.54
N ALA A 48 4.78 -24.94 -5.46
CA ALA A 48 5.78 -25.29 -6.46
C ALA A 48 6.76 -24.11 -6.66
N PRO A 49 8.06 -24.36 -6.96
CA PRO A 49 9.06 -23.30 -7.10
C PRO A 49 8.71 -22.21 -8.12
N GLU A 50 8.10 -22.59 -9.23
CA GLU A 50 7.68 -21.70 -10.32
C GLU A 50 6.57 -20.74 -9.93
N LEU A 51 5.83 -21.04 -8.85
CA LEU A 51 4.77 -20.19 -8.30
C LEU A 51 5.27 -19.25 -7.19
N GLY A 52 6.55 -19.40 -6.80
CA GLY A 52 7.14 -18.60 -5.73
C GLY A 52 7.33 -17.14 -6.11
N ILE A 53 7.34 -16.28 -5.10
CA ILE A 53 7.80 -14.89 -5.21
C ILE A 53 9.17 -14.83 -4.54
N ALA A 54 10.16 -14.30 -5.24
CA ALA A 54 11.50 -14.12 -4.69
C ALA A 54 12.18 -12.92 -5.30
N GLY A 55 12.97 -12.21 -4.50
CA GLY A 55 13.72 -11.07 -5.00
C GLY A 55 14.51 -10.36 -3.94
N LEU A 56 14.94 -9.16 -4.30
CA LEU A 56 15.80 -8.34 -3.48
C LEU A 56 15.39 -6.88 -3.57
N ARG A 57 15.64 -6.16 -2.49
CA ARG A 57 15.45 -4.73 -2.37
C ARG A 57 16.72 -4.12 -1.80
N HIS A 58 17.25 -3.12 -2.49
CA HIS A 58 18.21 -2.20 -1.89
C HIS A 58 17.43 -1.01 -1.33
N TYR A 59 17.69 -0.62 -0.09
CA TYR A 59 17.12 0.59 0.50
C TYR A 59 18.21 1.50 1.03
N GLY A 60 17.92 2.80 1.10
CA GLY A 60 18.88 3.81 1.49
C GLY A 60 18.23 5.14 1.86
N ASN A 61 19.02 6.04 2.43
CA ASN A 61 18.72 7.47 2.43
C ASN A 61 19.74 8.20 1.55
N ALA A 62 19.26 9.08 0.67
CA ALA A 62 20.10 9.94 -0.15
C ALA A 62 19.56 11.37 -0.09
N LEU A 63 20.39 12.32 0.37
CA LEU A 63 20.06 13.74 0.42
C LEU A 63 18.76 14.03 1.22
N GLY A 64 18.49 13.28 2.29
CA GLY A 64 17.28 13.45 3.10
C GLY A 64 16.03 12.78 2.51
N VAL A 65 16.17 12.02 1.42
CA VAL A 65 15.11 11.22 0.83
C VAL A 65 15.41 9.74 1.05
N ASP A 66 14.51 9.05 1.73
CA ASP A 66 14.50 7.60 1.81
C ASP A 66 14.09 7.02 0.46
N TYR A 67 14.78 5.97 0.03
CA TYR A 67 14.49 5.27 -1.20
C TYR A 67 14.56 3.76 -1.06
N GLY A 68 13.82 3.07 -1.93
CA GLY A 68 13.91 1.64 -2.16
C GLY A 68 13.96 1.34 -3.65
N LEU A 69 14.84 0.42 -4.02
CA LEU A 69 14.94 -0.16 -5.37
C LEU A 69 14.76 -1.65 -5.24
N SER A 70 13.81 -2.23 -5.95
CA SER A 70 13.49 -3.64 -5.81
C SER A 70 13.33 -4.37 -7.13
N ALA A 71 13.71 -5.64 -7.15
CA ALA A 71 13.52 -6.54 -8.27
C ALA A 71 13.07 -7.91 -7.75
N PHE A 72 11.94 -8.40 -8.24
CA PHE A 72 11.34 -9.67 -7.85
C PHE A 72 10.93 -10.48 -9.07
N ARG A 73 11.03 -11.79 -8.95
CA ARG A 73 10.22 -12.71 -9.75
C ARG A 73 8.92 -12.96 -8.99
N ASP A 74 7.79 -12.80 -9.67
CA ASP A 74 6.47 -13.17 -9.16
C ASP A 74 5.90 -14.31 -10.02
N GLY A 75 5.93 -15.53 -9.48
CA GLY A 75 5.35 -16.71 -10.10
C GLY A 75 3.85 -16.91 -9.82
N SER A 76 3.25 -16.10 -8.94
CA SER A 76 1.93 -16.39 -8.37
C SER A 76 0.76 -16.24 -9.37
N ARG A 77 1.00 -15.61 -10.52
CA ARG A 77 -0.03 -15.23 -11.48
C ARG A 77 -0.17 -16.18 -12.69
N GLY A 78 0.46 -17.36 -12.60
CA GLY A 78 0.42 -18.39 -13.63
C GLY A 78 1.34 -18.09 -14.82
N GLY A 79 1.37 -18.99 -15.80
CA GLY A 79 2.32 -18.91 -16.92
C GLY A 79 3.77 -19.07 -16.46
N ASP A 80 4.70 -18.35 -17.10
CA ASP A 80 6.13 -18.37 -16.77
C ASP A 80 6.52 -17.42 -15.62
N GLY A 81 5.53 -16.71 -15.07
CA GLY A 81 5.68 -15.67 -14.05
C GLY A 81 5.98 -14.29 -14.64
N GLU A 82 6.36 -13.36 -13.78
CA GLU A 82 6.67 -11.98 -14.17
C GLU A 82 7.91 -11.45 -13.47
N LEU A 83 8.66 -10.55 -14.13
CA LEU A 83 9.65 -9.70 -13.48
C LEU A 83 8.96 -8.44 -12.98
N VAL A 84 9.11 -8.15 -11.69
CA VAL A 84 8.60 -6.95 -11.06
C VAL A 84 9.77 -6.07 -10.63
N LEU A 85 9.80 -4.83 -11.10
CA LEU A 85 10.76 -3.81 -10.72
C LEU A 85 10.03 -2.70 -9.97
N GLY A 86 10.57 -2.27 -8.83
CA GLY A 86 9.97 -1.26 -7.97
C GLY A 86 10.97 -0.17 -7.61
N LEU A 87 10.45 1.04 -7.47
CA LEU A 87 11.11 2.20 -6.89
C LEU A 87 10.13 2.84 -5.92
N ASP A 88 10.58 3.14 -4.70
CA ASP A 88 9.87 4.00 -3.77
C ASP A 88 10.78 5.11 -3.28
N LEU A 89 10.19 6.28 -3.09
CA LEU A 89 10.82 7.50 -2.62
C LEU A 89 9.94 8.09 -1.53
N LYS A 90 10.53 8.45 -0.40
CA LYS A 90 9.86 9.20 0.64
C LYS A 90 10.79 10.27 1.20
N GLY A 91 10.31 11.50 1.25
CA GLY A 91 11.07 12.60 1.81
C GLY A 91 10.19 13.46 2.67
N ASP A 92 10.74 13.92 3.78
CA ASP A 92 10.10 14.92 4.63
C ASP A 92 10.75 16.27 4.34
N LEU A 93 10.09 17.07 3.51
CA LEU A 93 10.30 18.51 3.50
C LEU A 93 9.34 19.13 4.52
N GLU A 94 9.13 20.44 4.55
CA GLU A 94 8.02 21.01 5.35
C GLU A 94 6.66 20.36 5.01
N LEU A 95 6.58 19.74 3.82
CA LEU A 95 5.54 18.84 3.34
C LEU A 95 6.13 17.42 3.16
N GLY A 96 5.45 16.40 3.68
CA GLY A 96 5.77 15.01 3.41
C GLY A 96 5.41 14.65 1.97
N ILE A 97 6.36 14.10 1.23
CA ILE A 97 6.17 13.65 -0.15
C ILE A 97 6.53 12.18 -0.28
N SER A 98 5.71 11.44 -1.02
CA SER A 98 6.01 10.06 -1.40
C SER A 98 5.72 9.83 -2.87
N ALA A 99 6.53 8.97 -3.48
CA ALA A 99 6.32 8.53 -4.85
C ALA A 99 6.74 7.07 -4.98
N GLU A 100 5.98 6.29 -5.73
CA GLU A 100 6.34 4.93 -6.08
C GLU A 100 6.16 4.69 -7.58
N ALA A 101 7.04 3.87 -8.14
CA ALA A 101 6.94 3.39 -9.51
C ALA A 101 7.14 1.88 -9.55
N LEU A 102 6.29 1.19 -10.29
CA LEU A 102 6.33 -0.25 -10.49
C LEU A 102 6.32 -0.55 -11.98
N ALA A 103 7.11 -1.51 -12.41
CA ALA A 103 7.02 -2.14 -13.72
C ALA A 103 6.87 -3.64 -13.54
N ARG A 104 5.84 -4.21 -14.17
CA ARG A 104 5.57 -5.65 -14.17
C ARG A 104 5.64 -6.14 -15.60
N LEU A 105 6.54 -7.07 -15.83
CA LEU A 105 6.97 -7.53 -17.15
C LEU A 105 6.79 -9.04 -17.20
N PRO A 106 5.69 -9.54 -17.79
CA PRO A 106 5.45 -10.97 -17.92
C PRO A 106 6.55 -11.68 -18.71
N PHE A 107 6.80 -12.94 -18.37
CA PHE A 107 7.65 -13.82 -19.16
C PHE A 107 6.85 -14.56 -20.24
N ASP A 108 7.45 -14.71 -21.42
CA ASP A 108 7.08 -15.65 -22.49
C ASP A 108 8.30 -16.55 -22.74
N GLY A 109 8.28 -17.73 -22.12
CA GLY A 109 9.44 -18.61 -21.96
C GLY A 109 10.55 -17.92 -21.17
N LEU A 110 11.67 -17.63 -21.84
CA LEU A 110 12.85 -16.98 -21.25
C LEU A 110 12.97 -15.49 -21.63
N ARG A 111 11.94 -14.92 -22.27
CA ARG A 111 11.94 -13.53 -22.74
C ARG A 111 10.89 -12.72 -21.98
N LEU A 112 11.14 -11.42 -21.82
CA LEU A 112 10.15 -10.50 -21.29
C LEU A 112 9.19 -10.08 -22.40
N ASP A 113 7.89 -10.23 -22.17
CA ASP A 113 6.84 -9.76 -23.05
C ASP A 113 6.43 -8.32 -22.69
N GLY A 114 7.08 -7.36 -23.35
CA GLY A 114 6.76 -5.95 -23.20
C GLY A 114 5.36 -5.56 -23.69
N ALA A 115 4.71 -6.37 -24.53
CA ALA A 115 3.36 -6.09 -25.01
C ALA A 115 2.30 -6.30 -23.92
N GLN A 116 2.62 -7.06 -22.87
CA GLN A 116 1.78 -7.28 -21.69
C GLN A 116 2.30 -6.56 -20.44
N ALA A 117 3.22 -5.60 -20.61
CA ALA A 117 3.74 -4.83 -19.48
C ALA A 117 2.66 -4.02 -18.78
N VAL A 118 2.75 -3.96 -17.45
CA VAL A 118 1.92 -3.09 -16.61
C VAL A 118 2.82 -2.21 -15.77
N TYR A 119 2.54 -0.91 -15.76
CA TYR A 119 3.24 0.07 -14.95
C TYR A 119 2.29 0.69 -13.94
N SER A 120 2.75 0.92 -12.72
CA SER A 120 1.98 1.61 -11.69
C SER A 120 2.78 2.78 -11.17
N LEU A 121 2.16 3.95 -11.10
CA LEU A 121 2.76 5.16 -10.54
C LEU A 121 1.90 5.63 -9.38
N MET A 122 2.50 5.86 -8.22
CA MET A 122 1.83 6.41 -7.05
C MET A 122 2.51 7.71 -6.65
N PHE A 123 1.72 8.70 -6.28
CA PHE A 123 2.20 9.94 -5.67
C PHE A 123 1.35 10.24 -4.44
N GLY A 124 2.01 10.58 -3.34
CA GLY A 124 1.39 10.90 -2.07
C GLY A 124 1.94 12.19 -1.47
N LEU A 125 1.09 12.93 -0.77
CA LEU A 125 1.42 14.14 -0.03
C LEU A 125 0.78 14.08 1.35
N ASP A 126 1.57 14.33 2.39
CA ASP A 126 1.07 14.45 3.75
C ASP A 126 1.54 15.74 4.43
N TYR A 127 0.66 16.36 5.22
CA TYR A 127 0.94 17.61 5.89
C TYR A 127 0.27 17.66 7.25
N SER A 128 0.90 18.36 8.21
CA SER A 128 0.29 18.61 9.51
C SER A 128 0.36 20.07 9.94
N ILE A 129 -0.70 20.56 10.55
CA ILE A 129 -0.79 21.93 11.08
C ILE A 129 -0.89 21.87 12.59
N GLY A 130 0.16 22.35 13.26
CA GLY A 130 0.22 22.46 14.73
C GLY A 130 0.08 21.13 15.46
N GLY A 131 0.40 20.00 14.81
CA GLY A 131 0.22 18.66 15.37
C GLY A 131 -1.24 18.29 15.67
N ARG A 132 -2.21 19.03 15.12
CA ARG A 132 -3.64 18.84 15.38
C ARG A 132 -4.41 18.47 14.12
N TRP A 133 -4.09 19.09 13.00
CA TRP A 133 -4.69 18.76 11.72
C TRP A 133 -3.70 17.95 10.90
N PHE A 134 -4.18 16.88 10.28
CA PHE A 134 -3.40 15.98 9.43
C PHE A 134 -4.14 15.81 8.12
N PHE A 135 -3.41 15.95 7.02
CA PHE A 135 -3.93 15.82 5.66
C PHE A 135 -3.09 14.76 4.97
N ASP A 136 -3.75 13.88 4.22
CA ASP A 136 -3.12 12.89 3.37
C ASP A 136 -3.84 12.86 2.03
N LEU A 137 -3.10 12.85 0.93
CA LEU A 137 -3.63 12.77 -0.41
C LEU A 137 -2.72 11.85 -1.22
N GLU A 138 -3.31 10.82 -1.83
CA GLU A 138 -2.59 9.90 -2.70
C GLU A 138 -3.34 9.64 -4.00
N GLY A 139 -2.58 9.46 -5.08
CA GLY A 139 -3.08 9.05 -6.38
C GLY A 139 -2.26 7.89 -6.91
N LEU A 140 -2.95 6.87 -7.43
CA LEU A 140 -2.34 5.72 -8.09
C LEU A 140 -2.83 5.66 -9.53
N TRP A 141 -1.92 5.45 -10.47
CA TRP A 141 -2.21 5.31 -11.89
C TRP A 141 -1.59 4.03 -12.45
N ASN A 142 -2.42 3.16 -13.01
CA ASN A 142 -2.02 1.95 -13.71
C ASN A 142 -2.04 2.16 -15.23
N ILE A 143 -0.90 1.96 -15.88
CA ILE A 143 -0.70 2.04 -17.33
C ILE A 143 -0.48 0.62 -17.85
N ARG A 144 -1.32 0.17 -18.78
CA ARG A 144 -1.22 -1.18 -19.36
C ARG A 144 -0.84 -1.08 -20.82
N ALA A 145 0.19 -1.81 -21.24
CA ALA A 145 0.56 -1.92 -22.65
C ALA A 145 -0.40 -2.84 -23.43
N GLY A 146 -0.93 -3.86 -22.75
CA GLY A 146 -1.85 -4.85 -23.30
C GLY A 146 -3.04 -5.11 -22.40
N ASN A 147 -3.47 -6.37 -22.34
CA ASN A 147 -4.67 -6.79 -21.60
C ASN A 147 -4.35 -7.29 -20.18
N ALA A 148 -3.07 -7.48 -19.84
CA ALA A 148 -2.65 -7.87 -18.51
C ALA A 148 -3.21 -6.93 -17.42
N GLU A 149 -3.63 -7.51 -16.31
CA GLU A 149 -4.15 -6.75 -15.17
C GLU A 149 -3.05 -6.33 -14.20
N ALA A 150 -3.22 -5.13 -13.63
CA ALA A 150 -2.38 -4.71 -12.51
C ALA A 150 -2.48 -5.71 -11.34
N ALA A 151 -1.40 -5.81 -10.56
CA ALA A 151 -1.36 -6.66 -9.36
C ALA A 151 -2.00 -5.99 -8.16
N GLY A 152 -2.44 -6.83 -7.22
CA GLY A 152 -2.98 -6.41 -5.94
C GLY A 152 -4.44 -5.96 -6.01
N ALA A 153 -4.89 -5.36 -4.91
CA ALA A 153 -6.27 -4.94 -4.71
C ALA A 153 -6.69 -3.72 -5.57
N PHE A 154 -5.73 -3.01 -6.16
CA PHE A 154 -5.95 -1.76 -6.88
C PHE A 154 -5.80 -1.93 -8.39
N SER A 155 -6.63 -2.79 -8.98
CA SER A 155 -6.51 -3.17 -10.40
C SER A 155 -7.01 -2.09 -11.37
N GLN A 156 -7.91 -1.19 -10.95
CA GLN A 156 -8.47 -0.15 -11.83
C GLN A 156 -7.42 0.82 -12.38
N ARG A 157 -7.73 1.51 -13.49
CA ARG A 157 -6.79 2.42 -14.18
C ARG A 157 -6.27 3.53 -13.28
N ALA A 158 -7.13 4.13 -12.45
CA ALA A 158 -6.71 5.13 -11.49
C ALA A 158 -7.43 4.95 -10.16
N HIS A 159 -6.75 5.28 -9.07
CA HIS A 159 -7.31 5.33 -7.73
C HIS A 159 -6.89 6.63 -7.05
N GLY A 160 -7.73 7.12 -6.16
CA GLY A 160 -7.47 8.27 -5.32
C GLY A 160 -7.81 7.96 -3.87
N PHE A 161 -6.99 8.47 -2.96
CA PHE A 161 -7.20 8.41 -1.53
C PHE A 161 -7.01 9.81 -0.96
N ALA A 162 -7.87 10.19 -0.03
CA ALA A 162 -7.68 11.41 0.75
C ALA A 162 -8.10 11.16 2.19
N SER A 163 -7.40 11.77 3.13
CA SER A 163 -7.83 11.81 4.53
C SER A 163 -7.65 13.18 5.17
N LEU A 164 -8.53 13.45 6.12
CA LEU A 164 -8.48 14.59 7.02
C LEU A 164 -8.67 14.07 8.44
N SER A 165 -7.65 14.23 9.27
CA SER A 165 -7.73 13.89 10.69
C SER A 165 -7.55 15.14 11.53
N TRP A 166 -8.31 15.23 12.61
CA TRP A 166 -8.26 16.32 13.58
C TRP A 166 -8.16 15.77 15.00
N LYS A 167 -7.10 16.18 15.70
CA LYS A 167 -6.87 15.92 17.11
C LYS A 167 -7.11 17.22 17.90
N PRO A 168 -8.34 17.47 18.39
CA PRO A 168 -8.62 18.66 19.20
C PRO A 168 -7.78 18.73 20.47
N ASP A 169 -7.47 17.58 21.06
CA ASP A 169 -6.68 17.41 22.27
C ASP A 169 -5.93 16.06 22.22
N GLU A 170 -5.29 15.69 23.34
CA GLU A 170 -4.51 14.45 23.45
C GLU A 170 -5.38 13.19 23.50
N LEU A 171 -6.65 13.31 23.90
CA LEU A 171 -7.52 12.17 24.16
C LEU A 171 -8.47 11.89 22.99
N ASN A 172 -8.81 12.88 22.18
CA ASN A 172 -9.84 12.77 21.16
C ASN A 172 -9.24 12.91 19.75
N ALA A 173 -9.78 12.15 18.81
CA ALA A 173 -9.45 12.25 17.40
C ALA A 173 -10.72 12.07 16.54
N LEU A 174 -10.83 12.88 15.49
CA LEU A 174 -11.80 12.73 14.41
C LEU A 174 -11.05 12.47 13.11
N ASP A 175 -11.60 11.62 12.26
CA ASP A 175 -10.94 11.20 11.04
C ASP A 175 -11.97 10.93 9.94
N LEU A 176 -11.73 11.50 8.77
CA LEU A 176 -12.53 11.32 7.57
C LEU A 176 -11.61 10.85 6.46
N ARG A 177 -11.97 9.73 5.81
CA ARG A 177 -11.21 9.14 4.70
C ARG A 177 -12.12 8.93 3.52
N GLY A 178 -11.58 9.19 2.34
CA GLY A 178 -12.24 8.95 1.06
C GLY A 178 -11.36 8.10 0.17
N PHE A 179 -11.99 7.19 -0.55
CA PHE A 179 -11.39 6.37 -1.59
C PHE A 179 -12.21 6.47 -2.87
N TYR A 180 -11.52 6.51 -4.00
CA TYR A 180 -12.13 6.53 -5.32
C TYR A 180 -11.34 5.61 -6.26
N ALA A 181 -12.06 4.88 -7.12
CA ALA A 181 -11.49 4.17 -8.25
C ALA A 181 -12.13 4.63 -9.57
N SER A 182 -11.38 4.53 -10.66
CA SER A 182 -11.79 5.02 -11.98
C SER A 182 -12.99 4.29 -12.60
N ASP A 183 -13.41 3.15 -12.03
CA ASP A 183 -14.64 2.45 -12.41
C ASP A 183 -15.90 3.07 -11.77
N GLY A 184 -15.75 4.16 -10.99
CA GLY A 184 -16.81 4.84 -10.27
C GLY A 184 -16.98 4.36 -8.83
N SER A 185 -16.24 3.32 -8.40
CA SER A 185 -16.31 2.83 -7.02
C SER A 185 -15.80 3.91 -6.06
N THR A 186 -16.54 4.13 -4.97
CA THR A 186 -16.22 5.10 -3.93
C THR A 186 -16.42 4.50 -2.55
N GLN A 187 -15.61 4.94 -1.59
CA GLN A 187 -15.80 4.63 -0.18
C GLN A 187 -15.48 5.87 0.65
N VAL A 188 -16.32 6.14 1.65
CA VAL A 188 -16.11 7.22 2.62
C VAL A 188 -16.26 6.63 4.01
N MET A 189 -15.30 6.90 4.88
CA MET A 189 -15.32 6.47 6.27
C MET A 189 -15.12 7.68 7.18
N MET A 190 -15.98 7.84 8.17
CA MET A 190 -15.80 8.78 9.26
C MET A 190 -15.62 8.00 10.56
N SER A 191 -14.65 8.41 11.37
CA SER A 191 -14.43 7.83 12.69
C SER A 191 -14.16 8.89 13.76
N ALA A 192 -14.54 8.55 14.98
CA ALA A 192 -14.25 9.31 16.18
C ALA A 192 -13.64 8.36 17.20
N ALA A 193 -12.49 8.74 17.77
CA ALA A 193 -11.80 7.97 18.79
C ALA A 193 -11.57 8.80 20.05
N ARG A 194 -11.62 8.13 21.19
CA ARG A 194 -11.30 8.69 22.50
C ARG A 194 -10.50 7.72 23.34
N ASP A 195 -9.41 8.20 23.92
CA ASP A 195 -8.73 7.52 25.02
C ASP A 195 -9.56 7.66 26.29
N ILE A 196 -10.05 6.52 26.79
CA ILE A 196 -10.97 6.46 27.94
C ILE A 196 -10.23 6.15 29.25
N ALA A 197 -9.05 5.54 29.15
CA ALA A 197 -8.11 5.31 30.25
C ALA A 197 -6.69 5.10 29.70
N ALA A 198 -5.69 5.09 30.58
CA ALA A 198 -4.33 4.75 30.20
C ALA A 198 -4.30 3.34 29.57
N GLY A 199 -3.82 3.25 28.32
CA GLY A 199 -3.79 2.00 27.56
C GLY A 199 -5.15 1.54 27.01
N ALA A 200 -6.23 2.33 27.15
CA ALA A 200 -7.55 1.95 26.64
C ALA A 200 -8.19 3.04 25.77
N SER A 201 -8.63 2.67 24.57
CA SER A 201 -9.26 3.57 23.59
C SER A 201 -10.56 3.01 23.02
N LEU A 202 -11.56 3.88 22.89
CA LEU A 202 -12.84 3.60 22.24
C LEU A 202 -12.88 4.36 20.91
N ALA A 203 -13.17 3.66 19.82
CA ALA A 203 -13.42 4.26 18.51
C ALA A 203 -14.80 3.87 18.01
N ALA A 204 -15.52 4.81 17.41
CA ALA A 204 -16.74 4.57 16.66
C ALA A 204 -16.54 5.01 15.21
N TYR A 205 -17.17 4.33 14.26
CA TYR A 205 -17.06 4.65 12.85
C TYR A 205 -18.37 4.44 12.10
N ALA A 206 -18.51 5.17 11.01
CA ALA A 206 -19.52 4.96 9.98
C ALA A 206 -18.82 4.96 8.61
N GLN A 207 -19.21 4.02 7.75
CA GLN A 207 -18.65 3.86 6.43
C GLN A 207 -19.80 3.73 5.42
N TYR A 208 -19.67 4.42 4.30
CA TYR A 208 -20.46 4.21 3.10
C TYR A 208 -19.52 3.72 1.98
N ALA A 209 -19.95 2.74 1.21
CA ALA A 209 -19.24 2.31 0.00
C ALA A 209 -20.24 2.10 -1.13
N SER A 210 -19.94 2.68 -2.30
CA SER A 210 -20.60 2.42 -3.57
C SER A 210 -19.59 1.69 -4.45
N LEU A 211 -19.79 0.38 -4.64
CA LEU A 211 -18.88 -0.48 -5.39
C LEU A 211 -19.60 -0.99 -6.65
N SER A 212 -18.85 -1.54 -7.59
CA SER A 212 -19.43 -2.21 -8.77
C SER A 212 -20.40 -3.35 -8.42
N SER A 213 -20.26 -3.95 -7.23
CA SER A 213 -21.16 -4.99 -6.70
C SER A 213 -22.40 -4.45 -5.97
N GLY A 214 -22.51 -3.13 -5.78
CA GLY A 214 -23.62 -2.48 -5.08
C GLY A 214 -23.18 -1.54 -3.95
N GLU A 215 -24.16 -1.02 -3.23
CA GLU A 215 -23.95 -0.07 -2.14
C GLU A 215 -23.99 -0.75 -0.77
N SER A 216 -23.23 -0.22 0.18
CA SER A 216 -23.24 -0.70 1.57
C SER A 216 -23.01 0.43 2.56
N ILE A 217 -23.60 0.27 3.74
CA ILE A 217 -23.37 1.11 4.92
C ILE A 217 -22.95 0.21 6.06
N ALA A 218 -21.90 0.58 6.77
CA ALA A 218 -21.43 -0.10 7.97
C ALA A 218 -21.25 0.91 9.11
N ILE A 219 -21.70 0.54 10.30
CA ILE A 219 -21.49 1.31 11.53
C ILE A 219 -20.90 0.36 12.55
N GLY A 220 -19.90 0.81 13.30
CA GLY A 220 -19.28 -0.03 14.30
C GLY A 220 -18.58 0.75 15.38
N ALA A 221 -18.13 0.01 16.39
CA ALA A 221 -17.29 0.53 17.44
C ALA A 221 -16.23 -0.51 17.81
N ARG A 222 -15.07 -0.04 18.27
CA ARG A 222 -13.94 -0.86 18.70
C ARG A 222 -13.42 -0.33 20.03
N LEU A 223 -13.26 -1.23 21.00
CA LEU A 223 -12.49 -1.00 22.21
C LEU A 223 -11.12 -1.67 22.05
N SER A 224 -10.04 -0.93 22.27
CA SER A 224 -8.68 -1.48 22.32
C SER A 224 -8.11 -1.31 23.71
N VAL A 225 -7.45 -2.34 24.24
CA VAL A 225 -6.79 -2.32 25.54
C VAL A 225 -5.38 -2.90 25.36
N ALA A 226 -4.37 -2.12 25.73
CA ALA A 226 -2.99 -2.57 25.84
C ALA A 226 -2.69 -2.92 27.30
N TYR A 227 -2.05 -4.05 27.52
CA TYR A 227 -1.62 -4.55 28.83
C TYR A 227 -0.12 -4.39 28.99
#